data_AF-A0A2N6EZC4-F1
#
_entry.id   AF-A0A2N6EZC4-F1
#
_cell.length_a   1.000
_cell.length_b   1.000
_cell.length_c   1.000
_cell.angle_alpha   90.00
_cell.angle_beta   90.00
_cell.angle_gamma   90.00
#
_symmetry.space_group_name_H-M   'P 1'
#
loop_
_entity.id
_entity.type
_entity.pdbx_description
1 polymer ?
#
loop_
_entity_poly.entity_id
_entity_poly.type
_entity_poly.pdbx_seq_one_letter_code
_entity_poly.pdbx_strand_id
1 'polypeptide(L)'
;MKCLKICHGFALMLIIQLVLFGSLALAGTEATQQPLSSQEVLLGDGLGELTIDHSQLFADLQAKESRLFAMASSSGSNQDYSAAKRRGVDCMATWHKYLGYGTVLLAGVTAATSSQESFHEGAAYATAAGAVSTVLTGYLAHRDRFDTGDGLLTRDNIHIALGTLGAALLTTAVAIADDGEESSHSGLGVTGGVMMALGVIDIKW
;
A
#
# COMPACT_ATOMS: atom_id res chain seq x y z
N MET A 1 16.33 12.39 6.72
CA MET A 1 15.33 12.82 7.72
C MET A 1 13.91 13.07 7.19
N LYS A 2 13.67 13.11 5.86
CA LYS A 2 12.31 13.33 5.29
C LYS A 2 11.40 12.07 5.36
N CYS A 3 11.99 10.87 5.30
CA CYS A 3 11.23 9.60 5.42
C CYS A 3 10.58 9.45 6.81
N LEU A 4 11.27 9.88 7.88
CA LEU A 4 10.72 9.83 9.23
C LEU A 4 9.45 10.68 9.38
N LYS A 5 9.36 11.85 8.74
CA LYS A 5 8.16 12.71 8.80
C LYS A 5 6.98 12.13 8.03
N ILE A 6 7.23 11.45 6.91
CA ILE A 6 6.18 10.79 6.11
C ILE A 6 5.68 9.53 6.83
N CYS A 7 6.59 8.73 7.41
CA CYS A 7 6.21 7.58 8.22
C CYS A 7 5.51 7.98 9.53
N HIS A 8 5.90 9.11 10.15
CA HIS A 8 5.19 9.62 11.33
C HIS A 8 3.79 10.11 10.98
N GLY A 9 3.61 10.74 9.81
CA GLY A 9 2.31 11.13 9.29
C GLY A 9 1.42 9.92 9.00
N PHE A 10 1.96 8.86 8.41
CA PHE A 10 1.22 7.62 8.16
C PHE A 10 0.90 6.85 9.44
N ALA A 11 1.82 6.78 10.40
CA ALA A 11 1.58 6.17 11.71
C ALA A 11 0.48 6.92 12.48
N LEU A 12 0.54 8.25 12.49
CA LEU A 12 -0.48 9.09 13.09
C LEU A 12 -1.81 8.96 12.35
N MET A 13 -1.80 8.90 11.01
CA MET A 13 -3.01 8.65 10.22
C MET A 13 -3.57 7.24 10.42
N LEU A 14 -2.75 6.22 10.65
CA LEU A 14 -3.19 4.84 10.94
C LEU A 14 -3.79 4.76 12.35
N ILE A 15 -3.20 5.43 13.35
CA ILE A 15 -3.77 5.55 14.70
C ILE A 15 -5.08 6.35 14.65
N ILE A 16 -5.11 7.47 13.91
CA ILE A 16 -6.31 8.26 13.67
C ILE A 16 -7.34 7.45 12.89
N GLN A 17 -6.95 6.58 11.95
CA GLN A 17 -7.85 5.68 11.23
C GLN A 17 -8.37 4.57 12.14
N LEU A 18 -7.57 3.97 13.01
CA LEU A 18 -8.05 2.98 13.99
C LEU A 18 -9.03 3.63 14.99
N VAL A 19 -8.79 4.87 15.40
CA VAL A 19 -9.72 5.66 16.24
C VAL A 19 -10.96 6.12 15.47
N LEU A 20 -10.81 6.49 14.19
CA LEU A 20 -11.91 6.91 13.32
C LEU A 20 -12.78 5.73 12.87
N PHE A 21 -12.22 4.58 12.49
CA PHE A 21 -12.96 3.38 12.10
C PHE A 21 -13.68 2.74 13.29
N GLY A 22 -13.17 2.89 14.52
CA GLY A 22 -13.95 2.63 15.74
C GLY A 22 -15.12 3.61 15.94
N SER A 23 -15.15 4.72 15.21
CA SER A 23 -16.17 5.77 15.29
C SER A 23 -17.01 5.94 14.01
N LEU A 24 -16.76 5.15 12.94
CA LEU A 24 -17.34 5.36 11.60
C LEU A 24 -18.32 4.23 11.23
N ALA A 25 -19.26 3.94 12.12
CA ALA A 25 -20.50 3.23 11.79
C ALA A 25 -21.59 4.17 11.24
N LEU A 26 -21.29 5.44 10.97
CA LEU A 26 -22.33 6.39 10.55
C LEU A 26 -21.75 7.59 9.79
N ALA A 27 -21.77 7.54 8.45
CA ALA A 27 -22.17 8.65 7.57
C ALA A 27 -21.72 8.39 6.12
N GLY A 28 -22.71 8.36 5.23
CA GLY A 28 -22.56 8.13 3.80
C GLY A 28 -21.84 9.24 3.03
N THR A 29 -21.23 8.81 1.95
CA THR A 29 -20.55 9.56 0.89
C THR A 29 -21.53 10.03 -0.17
N GLU A 30 -21.38 11.26 -0.71
CA GLU A 30 -21.65 11.54 -2.13
C GLU A 30 -20.68 12.61 -2.67
N ALA A 31 -20.17 12.34 -3.87
CA ALA A 31 -19.23 13.15 -4.64
C ALA A 31 -19.95 13.74 -5.88
N THR A 32 -19.53 14.90 -6.38
CA THR A 32 -19.96 15.38 -7.72
C THR A 32 -18.88 16.23 -8.41
N GLN A 33 -18.82 16.08 -9.74
CA GLN A 33 -17.75 16.37 -10.70
C GLN A 33 -17.64 17.83 -11.20
N GLN A 34 -16.46 18.18 -11.75
CA GLN A 34 -16.15 19.37 -12.58
C GLN A 34 -16.88 19.37 -13.95
N PRO A 35 -16.94 20.50 -14.68
CA PRO A 35 -15.92 20.78 -15.72
C PRO A 35 -15.58 22.28 -15.95
N LEU A 36 -14.42 22.56 -16.55
CA LEU A 36 -13.96 23.91 -16.96
C LEU A 36 -13.99 24.06 -18.50
N SER A 37 -14.39 25.23 -18.98
CA SER A 37 -14.63 25.53 -20.40
C SER A 37 -13.78 26.68 -20.95
N SER A 38 -13.40 26.49 -22.22
CA SER A 38 -13.29 27.49 -23.30
C SER A 38 -12.00 28.31 -23.46
N GLN A 39 -11.53 28.23 -24.70
CA GLN A 39 -10.36 28.82 -25.36
C GLN A 39 -10.90 29.76 -26.45
N GLU A 40 -10.41 30.99 -26.56
CA GLU A 40 -10.72 31.90 -27.68
C GLU A 40 -9.44 32.53 -28.28
N VAL A 41 -9.56 32.74 -29.59
CA VAL A 41 -8.65 33.16 -30.66
C VAL A 41 -8.30 34.67 -30.61
N LEU A 42 -7.12 35.11 -31.10
CA LEU A 42 -7.01 36.29 -31.99
C LEU A 42 -5.66 36.42 -32.74
N LEU A 43 -5.76 36.76 -34.03
CA LEU A 43 -4.73 36.90 -35.07
C LEU A 43 -4.01 38.27 -35.08
N GLY A 44 -2.86 38.35 -35.76
CA GLY A 44 -2.25 39.62 -36.18
C GLY A 44 -1.04 39.45 -37.10
N ASP A 45 -1.20 39.84 -38.37
CA ASP A 45 -0.29 39.68 -39.51
C ASP A 45 0.94 40.61 -39.55
N GLY A 46 1.96 40.14 -40.28
CA GLY A 46 2.60 40.94 -41.33
C GLY A 46 3.95 41.59 -41.01
N LEU A 47 5.01 41.13 -41.71
CA LEU A 47 5.77 41.88 -42.73
C LEU A 47 6.99 41.05 -43.15
N GLY A 48 7.18 40.89 -44.47
CA GLY A 48 8.30 40.14 -45.04
C GLY A 48 9.62 40.89 -44.98
N GLU A 49 10.72 40.18 -45.30
CA GLU A 49 11.74 40.60 -46.29
C GLU A 49 12.98 39.69 -46.24
N LEU A 50 13.49 39.35 -47.43
CA LEU A 50 14.80 38.83 -47.81
C LEU A 50 15.31 37.49 -47.22
N THR A 51 15.02 36.44 -47.98
CA THR A 51 15.68 35.13 -48.02
C THR A 51 17.19 35.23 -48.29
N ILE A 52 17.97 34.88 -47.29
CA ILE A 52 19.29 34.24 -47.45
C ILE A 52 19.16 32.87 -46.78
N ASP A 53 19.47 31.80 -47.52
CA ASP A 53 19.17 30.40 -47.21
C ASP A 53 20.06 29.83 -46.08
N HIS A 54 19.94 30.42 -44.88
CA HIS A 54 20.51 29.96 -43.62
C HIS A 54 19.44 29.34 -42.69
N SER A 55 18.17 29.36 -43.11
CA SER A 55 17.02 28.92 -42.32
C SER A 55 16.99 27.39 -42.13
N GLN A 56 17.44 26.61 -43.11
CA GLN A 56 17.43 25.15 -43.00
C GLN A 56 18.46 24.62 -42.00
N LEU A 57 19.63 25.27 -41.90
CA LEU A 57 20.68 24.88 -40.96
C LEU A 57 20.31 25.25 -39.51
N PHE A 58 19.72 26.42 -39.30
CA PHE A 58 19.22 26.84 -37.99
C PHE A 58 17.97 26.05 -37.56
N ALA A 59 17.06 25.72 -38.49
CA ALA A 59 15.90 24.89 -38.19
C ALA A 59 16.30 23.47 -37.78
N ASP A 60 17.31 22.87 -38.42
CA ASP A 60 17.81 21.54 -38.05
C ASP A 60 18.53 21.55 -36.69
N LEU A 61 19.32 22.59 -36.38
CA LEU A 61 19.95 22.77 -35.07
C LEU A 61 18.91 22.98 -33.96
N GLN A 62 17.87 23.81 -34.19
CA GLN A 62 16.76 23.98 -33.24
C GLN A 62 15.95 22.70 -33.06
N ALA A 63 15.70 21.95 -34.14
CA ALA A 63 15.00 20.66 -34.07
C ALA A 63 15.81 19.62 -33.28
N LYS A 64 17.14 19.65 -33.38
CA LYS A 64 18.02 18.72 -32.65
C LYS A 64 18.16 19.08 -31.17
N GLU A 65 18.25 20.36 -30.83
CA GLU A 65 18.27 20.82 -29.44
C GLU A 65 16.92 20.60 -28.74
N SER A 66 15.79 20.86 -29.41
CA SER A 66 14.46 20.58 -28.86
C SER A 66 14.23 19.08 -28.66
N ARG A 67 14.75 18.22 -29.55
CA ARG A 67 14.74 16.76 -29.36
C ARG A 67 15.63 16.31 -28.20
N LEU A 68 16.83 16.86 -28.07
CA LEU A 68 17.73 16.57 -26.94
C LEU A 68 17.14 17.02 -25.61
N PHE A 69 16.52 18.20 -25.57
CA PHE A 69 15.84 18.72 -24.39
C PHE A 69 14.59 17.89 -24.04
N ALA A 70 13.78 17.51 -25.02
CA ALA A 70 12.63 16.61 -24.79
C ALA A 70 13.06 15.23 -24.30
N MET A 71 14.14 14.66 -24.85
CA MET A 71 14.71 13.38 -24.38
C MET A 71 15.28 13.51 -22.97
N ALA A 72 16.06 14.54 -22.67
CA ALA A 72 16.59 14.78 -21.32
C ALA A 72 15.49 15.03 -20.28
N SER A 73 14.45 15.79 -20.65
CA SER A 73 13.28 16.06 -19.80
C SER A 73 12.42 14.80 -19.60
N SER A 74 12.27 13.97 -20.64
CA SER A 74 11.60 12.67 -20.52
C SER A 74 12.41 11.66 -19.69
N SER A 75 13.75 11.70 -19.75
CA SER A 75 14.61 10.78 -19.00
C SER A 75 14.69 11.15 -17.53
N GLY A 76 14.70 12.45 -17.19
CA GLY A 76 14.64 12.94 -15.81
C GLY A 76 13.29 12.64 -15.15
N SER A 77 12.18 12.93 -15.82
CA SER A 77 10.83 12.62 -15.30
C SER A 77 10.57 11.13 -15.10
N ASN A 78 11.04 10.27 -16.01
CA ASN A 78 10.92 8.82 -15.87
C ASN A 78 11.83 8.24 -14.77
N GLN A 79 13.05 8.78 -14.58
CA GLN A 79 13.91 8.40 -13.46
C GLN A 79 13.33 8.83 -12.12
N ASP A 80 12.80 10.05 -12.02
CA ASP A 80 12.18 10.56 -10.79
C ASP A 80 10.91 9.78 -10.42
N TYR A 81 10.07 9.44 -11.41
CA TYR A 81 8.92 8.56 -11.21
C TYR A 81 9.33 7.17 -10.74
N SER A 82 10.35 6.58 -11.37
CA SER A 82 10.86 5.25 -11.00
C SER A 82 11.46 5.25 -9.60
N ALA A 83 12.17 6.31 -9.22
CA ALA A 83 12.73 6.48 -7.89
C ALA A 83 11.65 6.70 -6.83
N ALA A 84 10.63 7.51 -7.12
CA ALA A 84 9.48 7.71 -6.23
C ALA A 84 8.68 6.42 -6.02
N LYS A 85 8.43 5.66 -7.09
CA LYS A 85 7.75 4.36 -7.04
C LYS A 85 8.53 3.34 -6.18
N ARG A 86 9.86 3.22 -6.39
CA ARG A 86 10.72 2.34 -5.58
C ARG A 86 10.67 2.70 -4.10
N ARG A 87 10.78 4.00 -3.77
CA ARG A 87 10.65 4.48 -2.38
C ARG A 87 9.30 4.14 -1.76
N GLY A 88 8.22 4.19 -2.54
CA GLY A 88 6.88 3.78 -2.09
C GLY A 88 6.83 2.30 -1.73
N VAL A 89 7.38 1.43 -2.59
CA VAL A 89 7.48 -0.01 -2.35
C VAL A 89 8.34 -0.31 -1.11
N ASP A 90 9.51 0.34 -0.98
CA ASP A 90 10.40 0.15 0.18
C ASP A 90 9.73 0.57 1.50
N CYS A 91 8.93 1.65 1.46
CA CYS A 91 8.14 2.11 2.60
C CYS A 91 7.09 1.07 2.99
N MET A 92 6.34 0.53 2.01
CA MET A 92 5.33 -0.49 2.27
C MET A 92 5.96 -1.80 2.79
N ALA A 93 7.11 -2.21 2.27
CA ALA A 93 7.85 -3.38 2.77
C ALA A 93 8.28 -3.19 4.24
N THR A 94 8.72 -1.98 4.59
CA THR A 94 9.08 -1.64 5.97
C THR A 94 7.84 -1.70 6.89
N TRP A 95 6.72 -1.14 6.46
CA TRP A 95 5.46 -1.20 7.21
C TRP A 95 4.95 -2.64 7.37
N HIS A 96 4.95 -3.43 6.31
CA HIS A 96 4.59 -4.84 6.33
C HIS A 96 5.39 -5.63 7.38
N LYS A 97 6.70 -5.39 7.46
CA LYS A 97 7.58 -6.02 8.46
C LYS A 97 7.18 -5.66 9.89
N TYR A 98 7.00 -4.37 10.19
CA TYR A 98 6.62 -3.93 11.55
C TYR A 98 5.21 -4.36 11.94
N LEU A 99 4.25 -4.26 11.01
CA LEU A 99 2.88 -4.72 11.22
C LEU A 99 2.85 -6.23 11.44
N GLY A 100 3.59 -7.02 10.66
CA GLY A 100 3.67 -8.47 10.83
C GLY A 100 4.15 -8.88 12.23
N TYR A 101 5.28 -8.33 12.70
CA TYR A 101 5.76 -8.59 14.06
C TYR A 101 4.79 -8.10 15.14
N GLY A 102 4.21 -6.90 14.94
CA GLY A 102 3.25 -6.32 15.87
C GLY A 102 1.98 -7.17 15.99
N THR A 103 1.43 -7.64 14.88
CA THR A 103 0.25 -8.50 14.84
C THR A 103 0.51 -9.86 15.48
N VAL A 104 1.66 -10.49 15.23
CA VAL A 104 1.99 -11.78 15.90
C VAL A 104 2.11 -11.60 17.41
N LEU A 105 2.74 -10.50 17.87
CA LEU A 105 2.81 -10.18 19.29
C LEU A 105 1.41 -9.92 19.87
N LEU A 106 0.57 -9.17 19.17
CA LEU A 106 -0.80 -8.86 19.60
C LEU A 106 -1.71 -10.09 19.60
N ALA A 107 -1.53 -11.02 18.66
CA ALA A 107 -2.20 -12.32 18.67
C ALA A 107 -1.81 -13.13 19.91
N GLY A 108 -0.53 -13.10 20.29
CA GLY A 108 -0.06 -13.71 21.55
C GLY A 108 -0.70 -13.07 22.79
N VAL A 109 -0.83 -11.73 22.81
CA VAL A 109 -1.54 -11.01 23.89
C VAL A 109 -3.02 -11.41 23.91
N THR A 110 -3.69 -11.43 22.77
CA THR A 110 -5.11 -11.81 22.63
C THR A 110 -5.36 -13.22 23.17
N ALA A 111 -4.48 -14.16 22.84
CA ALA A 111 -4.56 -15.53 23.35
C ALA A 111 -4.36 -15.59 24.89
N ALA A 112 -3.47 -14.76 25.44
CA ALA A 112 -3.18 -14.72 26.87
C ALA A 112 -4.27 -14.01 27.70
N THR A 113 -5.14 -13.22 27.07
CA THR A 113 -6.13 -12.38 27.77
C THR A 113 -7.52 -12.99 27.84
N SER A 114 -7.67 -14.27 27.49
CA SER A 114 -8.95 -14.99 27.42
C SER A 114 -9.78 -14.97 28.72
N SER A 115 -9.20 -14.60 29.86
CA SER A 115 -9.90 -14.47 31.15
C SER A 115 -10.55 -13.10 31.39
N GLN A 116 -10.24 -12.09 30.58
CA GLN A 116 -10.76 -10.73 30.71
C GLN A 116 -11.54 -10.37 29.43
N GLU A 117 -12.84 -10.63 29.44
CA GLU A 117 -13.74 -10.52 28.28
C GLU A 117 -13.54 -9.23 27.46
N SER A 118 -13.71 -8.05 28.07
CA SER A 118 -13.60 -6.77 27.36
C SER A 118 -12.20 -6.49 26.81
N PHE A 119 -11.14 -6.97 27.49
CA PHE A 119 -9.77 -6.80 27.02
C PHE A 119 -9.42 -7.80 25.92
N HIS A 120 -9.92 -9.03 26.03
CA HIS A 120 -9.79 -10.06 25.01
C HIS A 120 -10.45 -9.63 23.71
N GLU A 121 -11.70 -9.16 23.77
CA GLU A 121 -12.46 -8.66 22.63
C GLU A 121 -11.71 -7.52 21.93
N GLY A 122 -11.32 -6.47 22.66
CA GLY A 122 -10.57 -5.36 22.09
C GLY A 122 -9.22 -5.77 21.49
N ALA A 123 -8.50 -6.68 22.13
CA ALA A 123 -7.25 -7.24 21.60
C ALA A 123 -7.48 -8.09 20.33
N ALA A 124 -8.58 -8.85 20.27
CA ALA A 124 -8.95 -9.66 19.12
C ALA A 124 -9.27 -8.79 17.90
N TYR A 125 -10.08 -7.74 18.06
CA TYR A 125 -10.36 -6.77 17.01
C TYR A 125 -9.08 -6.08 16.50
N ALA A 126 -8.24 -5.62 17.43
CA ALA A 126 -6.97 -4.99 17.06
C ALA A 126 -6.02 -5.96 16.34
N THR A 127 -5.99 -7.23 16.75
CA THR A 127 -5.23 -8.29 16.09
C THR A 127 -5.73 -8.54 14.68
N ALA A 128 -7.05 -8.70 14.50
CA ALA A 128 -7.66 -8.91 13.19
C ALA A 128 -7.41 -7.72 12.24
N ALA A 129 -7.60 -6.49 12.72
CA ALA A 129 -7.31 -5.28 11.94
C ALA A 129 -5.82 -5.18 11.56
N GLY A 130 -4.92 -5.52 12.49
CA GLY A 130 -3.48 -5.59 12.23
C GLY A 130 -3.12 -6.67 11.20
N ALA A 131 -3.76 -7.83 11.26
CA ALA A 131 -3.56 -8.93 10.32
C ALA A 131 -3.96 -8.53 8.90
N VAL A 132 -5.14 -7.93 8.73
CA VAL A 132 -5.60 -7.39 7.44
C VAL A 132 -4.64 -6.33 6.92
N SER A 133 -4.19 -5.41 7.78
CA SER A 133 -3.23 -4.37 7.41
C SER A 133 -1.88 -4.95 6.99
N THR A 134 -1.43 -6.02 7.66
CA THR A 134 -0.20 -6.75 7.31
C THR A 134 -0.32 -7.38 5.92
N VAL A 135 -1.43 -8.06 5.62
CA VAL A 135 -1.67 -8.64 4.30
C VAL A 135 -1.74 -7.56 3.22
N LEU A 136 -2.45 -6.46 3.47
CA LEU A 136 -2.59 -5.37 2.51
C LEU A 136 -1.23 -4.72 2.18
N THR A 137 -0.45 -4.37 3.21
CA THR A 137 0.89 -3.79 3.01
C THR A 137 1.85 -4.77 2.34
N GLY A 138 1.75 -6.08 2.66
CA GLY A 138 2.51 -7.14 2.00
C GLY A 138 2.17 -7.26 0.52
N TYR A 139 0.88 -7.26 0.17
CA TYR A 139 0.43 -7.27 -1.22
C TYR A 139 0.94 -6.05 -2.00
N LEU A 140 0.84 -4.85 -1.43
CA LEU A 140 1.32 -3.63 -2.08
C LEU A 140 2.84 -3.62 -2.29
N ALA A 141 3.60 -4.24 -1.38
CA ALA A 141 5.05 -4.27 -1.43
C ALA A 141 5.63 -5.44 -2.25
N HIS A 142 4.94 -6.58 -2.31
CA HIS A 142 5.53 -7.86 -2.71
C HIS A 142 4.66 -8.71 -3.65
N ARG A 143 3.57 -8.17 -4.21
CA ARG A 143 2.70 -8.92 -5.14
C ARG A 143 3.43 -9.58 -6.32
N ASP A 144 4.54 -9.00 -6.76
CA ASP A 144 5.36 -9.50 -7.86
C ASP A 144 6.17 -10.76 -7.50
N ARG A 145 6.23 -11.12 -6.21
CA ARG A 145 6.92 -12.33 -5.71
C ARG A 145 6.03 -13.57 -5.65
N PHE A 146 4.72 -13.42 -5.88
CA PHE A 146 3.82 -14.55 -5.96
C PHE A 146 3.91 -15.18 -7.35
N ASP A 147 4.58 -16.32 -7.45
CA ASP A 147 4.74 -17.05 -8.70
C ASP A 147 4.45 -18.54 -8.53
N THR A 148 3.35 -18.99 -9.11
CA THR A 148 2.94 -20.41 -9.07
C THR A 148 3.69 -21.30 -10.06
N GLY A 149 4.39 -20.70 -11.04
CA GLY A 149 5.22 -21.40 -12.01
C GLY A 149 6.45 -22.06 -11.37
N ASP A 150 6.99 -21.45 -10.32
CA ASP A 150 8.10 -21.99 -9.52
C ASP A 150 7.65 -23.02 -8.46
N GLY A 151 6.34 -23.26 -8.34
CA GLY A 151 5.72 -24.21 -7.43
C GLY A 151 5.13 -23.57 -6.16
N LEU A 152 4.07 -24.18 -5.61
CA LEU A 152 3.32 -23.63 -4.46
C LEU A 152 4.10 -23.66 -3.13
N LEU A 153 5.14 -24.49 -3.04
CA LEU A 153 5.94 -24.66 -1.83
C LEU A 153 7.25 -23.86 -1.86
N THR A 154 7.37 -22.88 -2.75
CA THR A 154 8.43 -21.89 -2.64
C THR A 154 8.23 -21.09 -1.36
N ARG A 155 9.35 -20.61 -0.81
CA ARG A 155 9.38 -19.80 0.41
C ARG A 155 8.43 -18.59 0.36
N ASP A 156 8.40 -17.90 -0.78
CA ASP A 156 7.55 -16.72 -0.96
C ASP A 156 6.07 -17.09 -1.02
N ASN A 157 5.72 -18.17 -1.74
CA ASN A 157 4.34 -18.65 -1.82
C ASN A 157 3.83 -19.17 -0.47
N ILE A 158 4.67 -19.90 0.28
CA ILE A 158 4.32 -20.36 1.64
C ILE A 158 4.11 -19.18 2.58
N HIS A 159 5.00 -18.18 2.56
CA HIS A 159 4.82 -16.98 3.38
C HIS A 159 3.51 -16.26 3.06
N ILE A 160 3.21 -16.05 1.78
CA ILE A 160 1.98 -15.38 1.33
C ILE A 160 0.76 -16.21 1.74
N ALA A 161 0.77 -17.53 1.53
CA ALA A 161 -0.34 -18.41 1.88
C ALA A 161 -0.57 -18.45 3.39
N LEU A 162 0.47 -18.62 4.21
CA LEU A 162 0.36 -18.66 5.67
C LEU A 162 -0.08 -17.31 6.24
N GLY A 163 0.46 -16.20 5.74
CA GLY A 163 0.09 -14.87 6.18
C GLY A 163 -1.37 -14.51 5.84
N THR A 164 -1.80 -14.82 4.61
CA THR A 164 -3.17 -14.55 4.17
C THR A 164 -4.20 -15.46 4.83
N LEU A 165 -3.92 -16.77 4.92
CA LEU A 165 -4.80 -17.72 5.60
C LEU A 165 -4.86 -17.44 7.10
N GLY A 166 -3.73 -17.10 7.72
CA GLY A 166 -3.69 -16.72 9.13
C GLY A 166 -4.52 -15.48 9.43
N ALA A 167 -4.43 -14.45 8.59
CA ALA A 167 -5.26 -13.26 8.71
C ALA A 167 -6.76 -13.56 8.51
N ALA A 168 -7.10 -14.37 7.50
CA ALA A 168 -8.48 -14.78 7.26
C ALA A 168 -9.07 -15.52 8.48
N LEU A 169 -8.33 -16.46 9.06
CA LEU A 169 -8.77 -17.19 10.26
C LEU A 169 -8.95 -16.28 11.48
N LEU A 170 -8.06 -15.31 11.70
CA LEU A 170 -8.20 -14.33 12.78
C LEU A 170 -9.43 -13.44 12.59
N THR A 171 -9.69 -12.97 11.36
CA THR A 171 -10.88 -12.18 11.05
C THR A 171 -12.16 -13.01 11.19
N THR A 172 -12.16 -14.26 10.71
CA THR A 172 -13.30 -15.17 10.87
C THR A 172 -13.55 -15.51 12.33
N ALA A 173 -12.50 -15.65 13.15
CA ALA A 173 -12.64 -15.85 14.58
C ALA A 173 -13.40 -14.70 15.25
N VAL A 174 -13.07 -13.44 14.91
CA VAL A 174 -13.79 -12.27 15.43
C VAL A 174 -15.25 -12.28 14.95
N ALA A 175 -15.49 -12.50 13.65
CA ALA A 175 -16.84 -12.50 13.10
C ALA A 175 -17.75 -13.57 13.72
N ILE A 176 -17.26 -14.79 13.92
CA ILE A 176 -18.01 -15.89 14.56
C ILE A 176 -18.27 -15.59 16.04
N ALA A 177 -17.31 -14.94 16.72
CA ALA A 177 -17.49 -14.53 18.10
C ALA A 177 -18.61 -13.47 18.23
N ASP A 178 -18.69 -12.51 17.31
CA ASP A 178 -19.75 -11.50 17.29
C ASP A 178 -21.14 -12.10 17.04
N ASP A 179 -21.22 -13.16 16.23
CA ASP A 179 -22.48 -13.87 15.93
C ASP A 179 -22.96 -14.75 17.11
N GLY A 180 -22.20 -14.85 18.19
CA GLY A 180 -22.56 -15.61 19.40
C GLY A 180 -22.40 -17.13 19.26
N GLU A 181 -21.61 -17.61 18.30
CA GLU A 181 -21.33 -19.04 18.15
C GLU A 181 -20.24 -19.51 19.14
N GLU A 182 -20.65 -20.28 20.14
CA GLU A 182 -19.89 -20.59 21.35
C GLU A 182 -18.65 -21.51 21.16
N SER A 183 -18.51 -22.24 20.04
CA SER A 183 -17.66 -23.44 20.04
C SER A 183 -16.40 -23.42 19.16
N SER A 184 -16.19 -22.43 18.28
CA SER A 184 -15.12 -22.53 17.26
C SER A 184 -14.18 -21.32 17.13
N HIS A 185 -14.57 -20.14 17.62
CA HIS A 185 -13.80 -18.91 17.40
C HIS A 185 -12.39 -18.95 17.99
N SER A 186 -12.21 -19.56 19.16
CA SER A 186 -10.89 -19.68 19.81
C SER A 186 -9.92 -20.56 19.03
N GLY A 187 -10.42 -21.67 18.47
CA GLY A 187 -9.63 -22.57 17.62
C GLY A 187 -9.16 -21.88 16.35
N LEU A 188 -10.03 -21.10 15.70
CA LEU A 188 -9.69 -20.30 14.52
C LEU A 188 -8.70 -19.18 14.87
N GLY A 189 -8.91 -18.48 15.98
CA GLY A 189 -8.03 -17.40 16.44
C GLY A 189 -6.61 -17.90 16.73
N VAL A 190 -6.47 -19.00 17.48
CA VAL A 190 -5.18 -19.62 17.77
C VAL A 190 -4.52 -20.14 16.49
N THR A 191 -5.25 -20.87 15.65
CA THR A 191 -4.71 -21.41 14.39
C THR A 191 -4.25 -20.28 13.46
N GLY A 192 -5.04 -19.21 13.34
CA GLY A 192 -4.70 -18.04 12.54
C GLY A 192 -3.44 -17.34 13.04
N GLY A 193 -3.35 -17.12 14.36
CA GLY A 193 -2.15 -16.55 15.00
C GLY A 193 -0.90 -17.40 14.76
N VAL A 194 -1.00 -18.73 14.89
CA VAL A 194 0.12 -19.65 14.60
C VAL A 194 0.53 -19.60 13.13
N MET A 195 -0.41 -19.61 12.19
CA MET A 195 -0.11 -19.51 10.76
C MET A 195 0.62 -18.20 10.43
N MET A 196 0.16 -17.06 10.98
CA MET A 196 0.86 -15.79 10.81
C MET A 196 2.28 -15.83 11.39
N ALA A 197 2.45 -16.41 12.58
CA ALA A 197 3.77 -16.55 13.22
C ALA A 197 4.73 -17.41 12.38
N LEU A 198 4.25 -18.53 11.81
CA LEU A 198 5.03 -19.37 10.91
C LEU A 198 5.45 -18.62 9.65
N GLY A 199 4.56 -17.81 9.07
CA GLY A 199 4.89 -16.93 7.95
C GLY A 199 6.04 -15.97 8.27
N VAL A 200 6.10 -15.43 9.49
CA VAL A 200 7.20 -14.55 9.93
C VAL A 200 8.53 -15.30 10.06
N ILE A 201 8.51 -16.52 10.62
CA ILE A 201 9.74 -17.31 10.90
C ILE A 201 10.40 -17.81 9.62
N ASP A 202 9.63 -18.13 8.58
CA ASP A 202 10.16 -18.65 7.32
C ASP A 202 10.94 -17.58 6.52
N ILE A 203 10.84 -16.30 6.88
CA ILE A 203 11.62 -15.23 6.26
C ILE A 203 12.91 -14.92 7.04
N LYS A 204 14.05 -15.46 6.57
CA LYS A 204 15.36 -14.77 6.67
C LYS A 204 15.32 -13.48 5.82
N TRP A 205 15.13 -12.34 6.46
CA TRP A 205 15.18 -11.02 5.82
C TRP A 205 16.59 -10.67 5.33
#